data_AF-A0A4R5L4Q8-F1
#
_entry.id   AF-A0A4R5L4Q8-F1
#
_cell.length_a   1.000
_cell.length_b   1.000
_cell.length_c   1.000
_cell.angle_alpha   90.00
_cell.angle_beta   90.00
_cell.angle_gamma   90.00
#
_symmetry.space_group_name_H-M   'P 1'
#
loop_
_entity.id
_entity.type
_entity.pdbx_description
1 polymer ?
#
loop_
_entity_poly.entity_id
_entity_poly.type
_entity_poly.pdbx_seq_one_letter_code
_entity_poly.pdbx_strand_id
1 'polypeptide(L)'
;QHVRTTNPIESTFATVRHRTSRTRNCLSRATFLAMAFKLIEAAEQGWRKIRGAEKIDQLLKGVPFKDGTPVIDSTPAPQALAA
;
A
#
# COMPACT_ATOMS: atom_id res chain seq x y z
N GLN A 1 5.60 1.41 -18.27
CA GLN A 1 4.60 0.85 -17.32
C GLN A 1 4.56 1.71 -16.05
N HIS A 2 3.38 1.92 -15.44
CA HIS A 2 3.17 2.83 -14.31
C HIS A 2 2.74 2.05 -13.06
N VAL A 3 3.20 2.47 -11.88
CA VAL A 3 2.77 1.92 -10.59
C VAL A 3 1.49 2.66 -10.15
N ARG A 4 0.39 1.94 -9.92
CA ARG A 4 -0.91 2.55 -9.52
C ARG A 4 -1.12 2.65 -8.01
N THR A 5 -0.09 2.42 -7.22
CA THR A 5 -0.15 2.47 -5.76
C THR A 5 1.04 3.26 -5.24
N THR A 6 0.80 4.12 -4.26
CA THR A 6 1.84 4.81 -3.50
C THR A 6 2.20 4.06 -2.22
N ASN A 7 1.44 3.01 -1.86
CA ASN A 7 1.67 2.22 -0.66
C ASN A 7 1.34 0.73 -0.88
N PRO A 8 2.23 -0.02 -1.53
CA PRO A 8 1.98 -1.39 -1.95
C PRO A 8 1.85 -2.37 -0.77
N ILE A 9 2.53 -2.11 0.35
CA ILE A 9 2.52 -3.00 1.53
C ILE A 9 1.32 -2.69 2.42
N GLU A 10 1.08 -1.42 2.75
CA GLU A 10 0.00 -1.09 3.69
C GLU A 10 -1.38 -1.24 3.06
N SER A 11 -1.52 -0.96 1.76
CA SER A 11 -2.79 -1.12 1.05
C SER A 11 -3.20 -2.59 0.91
N THR A 12 -2.25 -3.53 0.79
CA THR A 12 -2.53 -4.97 0.63
C THR A 12 -2.91 -5.63 1.95
N PHE A 13 -2.25 -5.23 3.04
CA PHE A 13 -2.53 -5.72 4.39
C PHE A 13 -3.53 -4.85 5.18
N ALA A 14 -4.16 -3.86 4.55
CA ALA A 14 -5.07 -2.91 5.19
C ALA A 14 -6.18 -3.62 5.99
N THR A 15 -6.80 -4.66 5.43
CA THR A 15 -7.86 -5.44 6.09
C THR A 15 -7.34 -6.17 7.33
N VAL A 16 -6.16 -6.79 7.22
CA VAL A 16 -5.51 -7.50 8.33
C VAL A 16 -5.18 -6.52 9.45
N ARG A 17 -4.58 -5.38 9.12
CA ARG A 17 -4.25 -4.30 10.08
C ARG A 17 -5.51 -3.77 10.76
N HIS A 18 -6.56 -3.49 9.99
CA HIS A 18 -7.82 -2.99 10.51
C HIS A 18 -8.45 -3.97 11.52
N ARG A 19 -8.56 -5.25 11.14
CA ARG A 19 -9.12 -6.29 12.01
C ARG A 19 -8.25 -6.56 13.24
N THR A 20 -6.93 -6.51 13.09
CA THR A 20 -5.98 -6.61 14.22
C THR A 20 -6.21 -5.48 15.23
N SER A 21 -6.35 -4.24 14.76
CA SER A 21 -6.61 -3.10 15.65
C SER A 21 -7.95 -3.22 16.39
N ARG A 22 -8.98 -3.77 15.73
CA ARG A 22 -10.33 -3.92 16.31
C ARG A 22 -10.46 -5.09 17.28
N THR A 23 -9.59 -6.09 17.19
CA THR A 23 -9.61 -7.30 18.02
C THR A 23 -8.45 -7.39 19.01
N ARG A 24 -7.73 -6.27 19.17
CA ARG A 24 -6.64 -6.13 20.12
C ARG A 24 -7.12 -6.53 21.52
N ASN A 25 -6.35 -7.37 22.22
CA ASN A 25 -6.65 -7.90 23.55
C ASN A 25 -7.86 -8.86 23.65
N CYS A 26 -8.59 -9.13 22.56
CA CYS A 26 -9.78 -10.00 22.58
C CYS A 26 -9.49 -11.45 22.15
N LEU A 27 -8.25 -11.76 21.75
CA LEU A 27 -7.90 -13.03 21.11
C LEU A 27 -6.70 -13.67 21.78
N SER A 28 -6.73 -14.99 21.83
CA SER A 28 -5.53 -15.78 22.10
C SER A 28 -4.54 -15.65 20.94
N ARG A 29 -3.25 -15.89 21.20
CA ARG A 29 -2.21 -15.87 20.17
C ARG A 29 -2.50 -16.83 19.01
N ALA A 30 -3.04 -18.01 19.31
CA ALA A 30 -3.40 -19.00 18.29
C ALA A 30 -4.57 -18.52 17.41
N THR A 31 -5.62 -17.98 18.03
CA THR A 31 -6.78 -17.44 17.30
C THR A 31 -6.41 -16.23 16.46
N PHE A 32 -5.52 -15.37 16.95
CA PHE A 32 -5.00 -14.24 16.20
C PHE A 32 -4.27 -14.69 14.93
N LEU A 33 -3.38 -15.67 15.03
CA LEU A 33 -2.66 -16.21 13.87
C LEU A 33 -3.62 -16.84 12.85
N ALA A 34 -4.59 -17.62 13.32
CA ALA A 34 -5.60 -18.22 12.45
C ALA A 34 -6.43 -17.16 11.71
N MET A 35 -6.85 -16.09 12.41
CA MET A 35 -7.56 -14.97 11.79
C MET A 35 -6.69 -14.28 10.74
N ALA A 36 -5.46 -13.90 11.09
CA ALA A 36 -4.57 -13.20 10.18
C ALA A 36 -4.34 -14.04 8.91
N PHE A 37 -4.10 -15.34 9.07
CA PHE A 37 -3.96 -16.27 7.95
C PHE A 37 -5.19 -16.27 7.04
N LYS A 38 -6.39 -16.43 7.61
CA LYS A 38 -7.64 -16.45 6.82
C LYS A 38 -7.94 -15.12 6.12
N LEU A 39 -7.59 -13.99 6.75
CA LEU A 39 -7.75 -12.68 6.12
C LEU A 39 -6.77 -12.47 4.97
N ILE A 40 -5.53 -12.97 5.09
CA ILE A 40 -4.52 -12.92 4.02
C ILE A 40 -4.96 -13.83 2.86
N GLU A 41 -5.38 -15.06 3.14
CA GLU A 41 -5.87 -16.02 2.14
C GLU A 41 -7.06 -15.46 1.34
N ALA A 42 -7.99 -14.76 2.00
CA ALA A 42 -9.09 -14.09 1.33
C ALA A 42 -8.64 -12.88 0.49
N ALA A 43 -7.67 -12.09 0.99
CA ALA A 43 -7.17 -10.91 0.28
C ALA A 43 -6.34 -11.27 -0.96
N GLU A 44 -5.58 -12.37 -0.89
CA GLU A 44 -4.70 -12.87 -1.96
C GLU A 44 -5.45 -13.06 -3.28
N GLN A 45 -6.69 -13.57 -3.23
CA GLN A 45 -7.52 -13.81 -4.41
C GLN A 45 -7.78 -12.53 -5.23
N GLY A 46 -7.71 -11.35 -4.60
CA GLY A 46 -7.88 -10.05 -5.24
C GLY A 46 -6.57 -9.36 -5.63
N TRP A 47 -5.41 -9.90 -5.24
CA TRP A 47 -4.13 -9.25 -5.49
C TRP A 47 -3.78 -9.28 -6.98
N ARG A 48 -3.42 -8.10 -7.49
CA ARG A 48 -2.91 -7.95 -8.86
C ARG A 48 -1.41 -7.75 -8.78
N LYS A 49 -0.68 -8.44 -9.66
CA LYS A 49 0.76 -8.22 -9.82
C LYS A 49 1.03 -6.73 -10.06
N ILE A 50 1.95 -6.17 -9.28
CA ILE A 50 2.33 -4.76 -9.39
C ILE A 50 2.99 -4.55 -10.76
N ARG A 51 2.45 -3.62 -11.54
CA ARG A 51 3.03 -3.19 -12.82
C ARG A 51 4.17 -2.22 -12.57
N GLY A 52 5.27 -2.35 -13.29
CA GLY A 52 6.45 -1.49 -13.09
C GLY A 52 7.19 -1.75 -11.77
N ALA A 53 7.42 -3.02 -11.44
CA ALA A 53 8.07 -3.44 -10.19
C ALA A 53 9.45 -2.78 -9.95
N GLU A 54 10.17 -2.41 -11.01
CA GLU A 54 11.44 -1.68 -10.94
C GLU A 54 11.35 -0.34 -10.17
N LYS A 55 10.17 0.28 -10.16
CA LYS A 55 9.92 1.56 -9.48
C LYS A 55 9.51 1.39 -8.01
N ILE A 56 9.31 0.16 -7.53
CA ILE A 56 8.92 -0.10 -6.13
C ILE A 56 10.02 0.30 -5.16
N ASP A 57 11.29 0.08 -5.52
CA ASP A 57 12.42 0.47 -4.67
C ASP A 57 12.45 1.98 -4.43
N GLN A 58 12.23 2.78 -5.47
CA GLN A 58 12.11 4.24 -5.37
C GLN A 58 10.91 4.64 -4.51
N LEU A 59 9.78 3.94 -4.64
CA LEU A 59 8.59 4.19 -3.85
C LEU A 59 8.81 3.89 -2.36
N LEU A 60 9.48 2.79 -2.03
CA LEU A 60 9.83 2.42 -0.65
C LEU A 60 10.86 3.40 -0.04
N LYS A 61 11.74 3.98 -0.86
CA LYS A 61 12.67 5.05 -0.46
C LYS A 61 12.00 6.41 -0.25
N GLY A 62 10.69 6.51 -0.48
CA GLY A 62 9.92 7.74 -0.24
C GLY A 62 9.95 8.76 -1.38
N VAL A 63 10.39 8.37 -2.58
CA VAL A 63 10.32 9.25 -3.76
C VAL A 63 8.84 9.55 -4.07
N PRO A 64 8.45 10.82 -4.27
CA PRO A 64 7.07 11.16 -4.61
C PRO A 64 6.71 10.64 -6.02
N PHE A 65 5.58 9.96 -6.14
CA PHE A 65 5.00 9.54 -7.42
C PHE A 65 3.73 10.33 -7.72
N LYS A 66 3.62 10.89 -8.93
CA LYS A 66 2.38 11.47 -9.46
C LYS A 66 1.92 10.62 -10.64
N ASP A 67 0.70 10.12 -10.58
CA ASP A 67 0.08 9.25 -11.60
C ASP A 67 0.97 8.06 -12.04
N GLY A 68 1.73 7.52 -11.09
CA GLY A 68 2.60 6.34 -11.29
C GLY A 68 3.94 6.60 -11.98
N THR A 69 4.35 7.88 -12.04
CA THR A 69 5.66 8.33 -12.51
C THR A 69 6.39 9.04 -11.37
N PRO A 70 7.69 8.77 -11.13
CA PRO A 70 8.45 9.48 -10.11
C PRO A 70 8.54 10.96 -10.50
N VAL A 71 8.22 11.84 -9.55
CA VAL A 71 8.44 13.28 -9.69
C VAL A 71 9.90 13.52 -9.35
N ILE A 72 10.70 13.72 -10.39
CA ILE A 72 12.09 14.17 -10.28
C ILE A 72 12.01 15.70 -10.31
N ASP A 73 12.60 16.38 -9.32
CA ASP A 73 12.49 17.83 -9.06
C ASP A 73 13.09 18.76 -10.16
N SER A 74 12.93 18.42 -11.44
CA SER A 74 13.35 19.26 -12.57
C SER A 74 12.27 20.22 -13.06
N THR A 75 11.07 20.26 -12.46
CA THR A 75 9.97 21.13 -12.92
C THR A 75 9.33 21.90 -11.77
N PRO A 76 9.27 23.25 -11.82
CA PRO A 76 8.76 24.08 -10.73
C PRO A 76 7.29 23.77 -10.42
N ALA A 77 6.93 23.93 -9.15
CA ALA A 77 5.59 23.75 -8.61
C ALA A 77 4.50 24.34 -9.53
N PRO A 78 3.36 23.64 -9.75
CA PRO A 78 2.23 24.25 -10.42
C PRO A 78 1.76 25.42 -9.56
N GLN A 79 1.85 26.64 -10.12
CA GLN A 79 1.26 27.83 -9.53
C GLN A 79 -0.21 27.57 -9.21
N ALA A 80 -0.58 27.77 -7.95
CA ALA A 80 -1.98 27.81 -7.55
C ALA A 80 -2.64 28.93 -8.35
N LEU A 81 -3.50 28.56 -9.31
CA LEU A 81 -4.28 29.50 -10.09
C LEU A 81 -5.32 30.10 -9.15
N ALA A 82 -5.14 31.39 -8.86
CA ALA A 82 -6.13 32.22 -8.21
C ALA A 82 -7.37 32.34 -9.11
N ALA A 83 -8.54 32.02 -8.54
CA ALA A 83 -9.85 32.55 -8.91
C ALA A 83 -10.79 32.35 -7.72
#